data_AF-A0A3Q0G4Y8-F1
#
_entry.id   AF-A0A3Q0G4Y8-F1
#
_cell.length_a   1.000
_cell.length_b   1.000
_cell.length_c   1.000
_cell.angle_alpha   90.00
_cell.angle_beta   90.00
_cell.angle_gamma   90.00
#
_symmetry.space_group_name_H-M   'P 1'
#
loop_
_entity.id
_entity.type
_entity.pdbx_description
1 polymer ?
#
loop_
_entity_poly.entity_id
_entity_poly.type
_entity_poly.pdbx_seq_one_letter_code
_entity_poly.pdbx_strand_id
1 'polypeptide(L)'
;MMIVLWAPFLFACVPFAAGALIPEAEVTVEVLQKPFICHRKTKWGDMMLVHYEGYLEKDGSMFHSTHKHNNGQPMWFTLGIKEAIKGWDKGLKDMCVGEKRKLTIPPSLGYGKEGKGKIPPESTLIFNIDLLEIRNGPRSHESFQEMDLNDDWKLSKDEVLPLPLALRPCSP
;
A
#
# COMPACT_ATOMS: atom_id res chain seq x y z
N MET A 1 -52.57 14.37 55.39
CA MET A 1 -52.93 13.89 54.04
C MET A 1 -51.73 14.12 53.14
N MET A 2 -50.93 13.07 52.86
CA MET A 2 -49.95 13.08 51.77
C MET A 2 -49.66 11.60 51.43
N ILE A 3 -50.26 11.11 50.36
CA ILE A 3 -50.13 9.74 49.87
C ILE A 3 -48.91 9.73 48.95
N VAL A 4 -47.83 9.08 49.37
CA VAL A 4 -46.64 8.88 48.53
C VAL A 4 -46.86 7.60 47.73
N LEU A 5 -47.26 7.73 46.47
CA LEU A 5 -47.41 6.62 45.52
C LEU A 5 -46.02 6.15 45.07
N TRP A 6 -45.64 4.93 45.46
CA TRP A 6 -44.48 4.24 44.92
C TRP A 6 -44.81 3.71 43.51
N ALA A 7 -44.26 4.34 42.48
CA ALA A 7 -44.24 3.77 41.13
C ALA A 7 -43.07 2.78 41.02
N PRO A 8 -43.30 1.51 40.65
CA PRO A 8 -42.20 0.60 40.39
C PRO A 8 -41.56 1.04 39.08
N PHE A 9 -40.36 1.63 39.16
CA PHE A 9 -39.50 1.83 38.00
C PHE A 9 -39.18 0.45 37.45
N LEU A 10 -39.95 0.01 36.46
CA LEU A 10 -39.62 -1.10 35.59
C LEU A 10 -38.32 -0.72 34.90
N PHE A 11 -37.21 -1.19 35.48
CA PHE A 11 -35.89 -1.14 34.89
C PHE A 11 -35.94 -2.08 33.69
N ALA A 12 -36.41 -1.56 32.55
CA ALA A 12 -36.33 -2.25 31.28
C ALA A 12 -34.84 -2.45 30.99
N CYS A 13 -34.36 -3.66 31.26
CA CYS A 13 -33.04 -4.10 30.89
C CYS A 13 -33.02 -4.16 29.36
N VAL A 14 -32.66 -3.04 28.71
CA VAL A 14 -32.43 -3.01 27.27
C VAL A 14 -31.26 -3.95 27.00
N PRO A 15 -31.44 -5.07 26.30
CA PRO A 15 -30.32 -5.92 25.94
C PRO A 15 -29.42 -5.09 25.00
N PHE A 16 -28.24 -4.74 25.48
CA PHE A 16 -27.17 -4.18 24.66
C PHE A 16 -26.79 -5.26 23.66
N ALA A 17 -27.41 -5.22 22.48
CA ALA A 17 -27.02 -6.08 21.37
C ALA A 17 -25.56 -5.74 21.07
N ALA A 18 -24.65 -6.62 21.49
CA ALA A 18 -23.26 -6.58 21.09
C ALA A 18 -23.24 -6.82 19.57
N GLY A 19 -23.24 -5.73 18.81
CA GLY A 19 -23.00 -5.77 17.39
C GLY A 19 -21.64 -6.43 17.18
N ALA A 20 -21.64 -7.62 16.59
CA ALA A 20 -20.41 -8.30 16.20
C ALA A 20 -19.65 -7.38 15.26
N LEU A 21 -18.53 -6.83 15.72
CA LEU A 21 -17.60 -6.07 14.89
C LEU A 21 -17.02 -7.06 13.88
N ILE A 22 -17.39 -6.90 12.61
CA ILE A 22 -16.77 -7.64 11.50
C ILE A 22 -15.30 -7.21 11.48
N PRO A 23 -14.32 -8.15 11.55
CA PRO A 23 -12.92 -7.79 11.50
C PRO A 23 -12.62 -7.05 10.20
N GLU A 24 -11.89 -5.93 10.29
CA GLU A 24 -11.45 -5.21 9.09
C GLU A 24 -10.60 -6.16 8.26
N ALA A 25 -10.82 -6.18 6.95
CA ALA A 25 -10.01 -6.98 6.05
C ALA A 25 -8.54 -6.54 6.13
N GLU A 26 -7.67 -7.49 6.47
CA GLU A 26 -6.23 -7.29 6.63
C GLU A 26 -5.47 -8.15 5.61
N VAL A 27 -4.27 -7.70 5.25
CA VAL A 27 -3.37 -8.46 4.39
C VAL A 27 -2.52 -9.37 5.26
N THR A 28 -2.47 -10.66 4.93
CA THR A 28 -1.51 -11.57 5.58
C THR A 28 -0.14 -11.38 4.93
N VAL A 29 0.87 -11.05 5.73
CA VAL A 29 2.24 -10.83 5.28
C VAL A 29 3.14 -11.95 5.80
N GLU A 30 3.68 -12.75 4.90
CA GLU A 30 4.67 -13.79 5.20
C GLU A 30 6.04 -13.35 4.65
N VAL A 31 7.05 -13.23 5.50
CA VAL A 31 8.43 -12.92 5.07
C VAL A 31 9.12 -14.23 4.70
N LEU A 32 9.35 -14.45 3.41
CA LEU A 32 9.97 -15.67 2.88
C LEU A 32 11.48 -15.65 3.03
N GLN A 33 12.09 -14.48 2.82
CA GLN A 33 13.53 -14.29 2.88
C GLN A 33 13.83 -12.88 3.34
N LYS A 34 14.84 -12.72 4.19
CA LYS A 34 15.31 -11.43 4.67
C LYS A 34 16.83 -11.30 4.46
N PRO A 35 17.35 -10.15 4.04
CA PRO A 35 18.80 -9.94 3.96
C PRO A 35 19.44 -9.98 5.35
N PHE A 36 20.71 -10.35 5.42
CA PHE A 36 21.48 -10.36 6.67
C PHE A 36 21.63 -8.95 7.25
N ILE A 37 21.84 -7.94 6.39
CA ILE A 37 21.95 -6.54 6.77
C ILE A 37 20.83 -5.75 6.09
N CYS A 38 20.13 -4.91 6.86
CA CYS A 38 19.12 -4.01 6.36
C CYS A 38 19.51 -2.56 6.68
N HIS A 39 20.06 -1.86 5.70
CA HIS A 39 20.49 -0.46 5.85
C HIS A 39 19.32 0.53 5.80
N ARG A 40 18.30 0.22 4.98
CA ARG A 40 17.12 1.07 4.76
C ARG A 40 15.88 0.19 4.68
N LYS A 41 14.80 0.68 5.28
CA LYS A 41 13.46 0.11 5.17
C LYS A 41 12.56 1.00 4.32
N THR A 42 11.58 0.40 3.65
CA THR A 42 10.58 1.12 2.87
C THR A 42 9.67 1.96 3.78
N LYS A 43 9.52 3.23 3.43
CA LYS A 43 8.59 4.19 4.05
C LYS A 43 7.61 4.74 3.03
N TRP A 44 6.56 5.39 3.50
CA TRP A 44 5.56 6.00 2.61
C TRP A 44 6.23 7.07 1.73
N GLY A 45 5.89 7.05 0.44
CA GLY A 45 6.49 7.91 -0.57
C GLY A 45 7.78 7.37 -1.20
N ASP A 46 8.33 6.25 -0.73
CA ASP A 46 9.46 5.60 -1.39
C ASP A 46 9.01 4.97 -2.72
N MET A 47 9.90 5.01 -3.72
CA MET A 47 9.78 4.18 -4.92
C MET A 47 10.53 2.87 -4.70
N MET A 48 9.87 1.78 -5.04
CA MET A 48 10.35 0.42 -4.87
C MET A 48 10.50 -0.22 -6.24
N LEU A 49 11.67 -0.77 -6.54
CA LEU A 49 11.87 -1.63 -7.70
C LEU A 49 11.60 -3.07 -7.29
N VAL A 50 10.57 -3.69 -7.87
CA VAL A 50 10.13 -5.02 -7.45
C VAL A 50 10.01 -5.99 -8.62
N HIS A 51 10.35 -7.24 -8.34
CA HIS A 51 9.83 -8.38 -9.09
C HIS A 51 8.63 -8.94 -8.36
N TYR A 52 7.63 -9.37 -9.10
CA TYR A 52 6.48 -10.00 -8.48
C TYR A 52 5.84 -11.06 -9.37
N GLU A 53 5.11 -11.93 -8.70
CA GLU A 53 4.25 -12.94 -9.28
C GLU A 53 2.91 -12.90 -8.55
N GLY A 54 1.83 -12.78 -9.31
CA GLY A 54 0.46 -12.73 -8.81
C GLY A 54 -0.31 -13.97 -9.19
N TYR A 55 -0.95 -14.58 -8.20
CA TYR A 55 -1.72 -15.82 -8.29
C TYR A 55 -3.12 -15.64 -7.71
N LEU A 56 -4.10 -16.37 -8.25
CA LEU A 56 -5.42 -16.49 -7.62
C LEU A 56 -5.34 -17.57 -6.53
N GLU A 57 -5.81 -17.26 -5.32
CA GLU A 57 -5.80 -18.23 -4.21
C GLU A 57 -6.66 -19.46 -4.51
N LYS A 58 -7.78 -19.26 -5.21
CA LYS A 58 -8.80 -20.30 -5.45
C LYS A 58 -8.27 -21.51 -6.23
N ASP A 59 -7.45 -21.28 -7.24
CA ASP A 59 -6.97 -22.32 -8.16
C ASP A 59 -5.44 -22.33 -8.32
N GLY A 60 -4.72 -21.40 -7.68
CA GLY A 60 -3.27 -21.24 -7.81
C GLY A 60 -2.83 -20.72 -9.17
N SER A 61 -3.75 -20.27 -10.03
CA SER A 61 -3.41 -19.82 -11.38
C SER A 61 -2.66 -18.49 -11.35
N MET A 62 -1.56 -18.41 -12.07
CA MET A 62 -0.79 -17.16 -12.22
C MET A 62 -1.51 -16.23 -13.19
N PHE A 63 -1.96 -15.07 -12.72
CA PHE A 63 -2.61 -14.07 -13.59
C PHE A 63 -1.59 -13.06 -14.15
N HIS A 64 -0.51 -12.77 -13.41
CA HIS A 64 0.52 -11.83 -13.84
C HIS A 64 1.88 -12.13 -13.19
N SER A 65 2.97 -11.79 -13.87
CA SER A 65 4.34 -11.89 -13.33
C SER A 65 5.24 -10.98 -14.14
N THR A 66 6.15 -10.25 -13.47
CA THR A 66 7.16 -9.44 -14.15
C THR A 66 8.08 -10.26 -15.04
N HIS A 67 8.40 -11.49 -14.64
CA HIS A 67 9.28 -12.37 -15.41
C HIS A 67 8.66 -12.78 -16.75
N LYS A 68 7.36 -13.08 -16.76
CA LYS A 68 6.65 -13.57 -17.96
C LYS A 68 6.01 -12.45 -18.79
N HIS A 69 5.47 -11.43 -18.14
CA HIS A 69 4.61 -10.43 -18.78
C HIS A 69 5.30 -9.08 -18.99
N ASN A 70 6.49 -8.86 -18.41
CA ASN A 70 7.26 -7.63 -18.53
C ASN A 70 8.67 -7.89 -19.08
N ASN A 71 8.83 -8.89 -19.95
CA ASN A 71 10.11 -9.24 -20.58
C ASN A 71 11.26 -9.47 -19.59
N GLY A 72 10.96 -9.99 -18.39
CA GLY A 72 11.96 -10.17 -17.35
C GLY A 72 12.34 -8.91 -16.59
N GLN A 73 11.74 -7.76 -16.88
CA GLN A 73 12.08 -6.47 -16.27
C GLN A 73 11.30 -6.25 -14.97
N PRO A 74 11.96 -5.78 -13.89
CA PRO A 74 11.28 -5.38 -12.67
C PRO A 74 10.44 -4.11 -12.90
N MET A 75 9.51 -3.84 -11.99
CA MET A 75 8.58 -2.72 -12.08
C MET A 75 8.80 -1.75 -10.93
N TRP A 76 8.76 -0.44 -11.22
CA TRP A 76 8.73 0.61 -10.21
C TRP A 76 7.32 0.79 -9.65
N PHE A 77 7.23 0.93 -8.33
CA PHE A 77 5.98 1.17 -7.59
C PHE A 77 6.23 2.15 -6.45
N THR A 78 5.35 3.13 -6.26
CA THR A 78 5.44 4.10 -5.17
C THR A 78 4.56 3.71 -4.00
N LEU A 79 5.16 3.53 -2.82
CA LEU A 79 4.46 3.07 -1.63
C LEU A 79 3.57 4.15 -1.00
N GLY A 80 2.31 3.82 -0.70
CA GLY A 80 1.44 4.65 0.14
C GLY A 80 0.65 5.73 -0.61
N ILE A 81 0.68 5.74 -1.94
CA ILE A 81 -0.12 6.65 -2.78
C ILE A 81 -1.27 5.94 -3.52
N LYS A 82 -1.56 4.68 -3.19
CA LYS A 82 -2.57 3.85 -3.86
C LYS A 82 -2.36 3.76 -5.39
N GLU A 83 -1.10 3.72 -5.82
CA GLU A 83 -0.74 3.56 -7.24
C GLU A 83 -1.14 2.17 -7.79
N ALA A 84 -1.13 1.16 -6.91
CA ALA A 84 -1.55 -0.20 -7.21
C ALA A 84 -2.78 -0.58 -6.35
N ILE A 85 -2.82 -1.81 -5.83
CA ILE A 85 -3.89 -2.27 -4.94
C ILE A 85 -3.60 -1.86 -3.48
N LYS A 86 -4.65 -1.62 -2.70
CA LYS A 86 -4.54 -1.23 -1.28
C LYS A 86 -3.74 -2.25 -0.46
N GLY A 87 -3.80 -3.52 -0.84
CA GLY A 87 -3.06 -4.57 -0.16
C GLY A 87 -1.54 -4.44 -0.28
N TRP A 88 -1.03 -3.86 -1.37
CA TRP A 88 0.41 -3.58 -1.50
C TRP A 88 0.86 -2.48 -0.56
N ASP A 89 0.09 -1.40 -0.46
CA ASP A 89 0.38 -0.31 0.48
C ASP A 89 0.45 -0.79 1.94
N LYS A 90 -0.43 -1.72 2.32
CA LYS A 90 -0.42 -2.32 3.67
C LYS A 90 0.72 -3.36 3.84
N GLY A 91 0.98 -4.20 2.83
CA GLY A 91 1.89 -5.35 2.95
C GLY A 91 3.37 -5.08 2.69
N LEU A 92 3.72 -3.97 2.01
CA LEU A 92 5.08 -3.67 1.57
C LEU A 92 5.81 -2.62 2.43
N LYS A 93 5.20 -2.20 3.54
CA LYS A 93 5.85 -1.31 4.52
C LYS A 93 6.97 -2.04 5.27
N ASP A 94 8.00 -1.32 5.69
CA ASP A 94 9.08 -1.83 6.54
C ASP A 94 9.87 -3.00 5.92
N MET A 95 9.97 -3.01 4.59
CA MET A 95 10.67 -4.03 3.80
C MET A 95 12.10 -3.58 3.49
N CYS A 96 13.05 -4.53 3.49
CA CYS A 96 14.46 -4.28 3.20
C CYS A 96 14.82 -4.72 1.78
N VAL A 97 15.81 -4.06 1.15
CA VAL A 97 16.33 -4.51 -0.16
C VAL A 97 16.87 -5.94 -0.07
N GLY A 98 16.47 -6.79 -1.01
CA GLY A 98 16.76 -8.23 -1.03
C GLY A 98 15.79 -9.08 -0.21
N GLU A 99 14.79 -8.47 0.44
CA GLU A 99 13.72 -9.20 1.12
C GLU A 99 12.72 -9.77 0.11
N LYS A 100 12.13 -10.92 0.44
CA LYS A 100 11.06 -11.56 -0.31
C LYS A 100 9.86 -11.75 0.60
N ARG A 101 8.67 -11.37 0.13
CA ARG A 101 7.42 -11.49 0.87
C ARG A 101 6.37 -12.21 0.05
N LYS A 102 5.53 -12.96 0.75
CA LYS A 102 4.27 -13.46 0.24
C LYS A 102 3.13 -12.69 0.91
N LEU A 103 2.28 -12.09 0.09
CA LEU A 103 1.10 -11.35 0.54
C LEU A 103 -0.15 -12.12 0.14
N THR A 104 -1.04 -12.39 1.10
CA THR A 104 -2.39 -12.88 0.83
C THR A 104 -3.36 -11.71 1.01
N ILE A 105 -3.97 -11.27 -0.09
CA ILE A 105 -4.75 -10.04 -0.16
C ILE A 105 -6.22 -10.39 -0.40
N PRO A 106 -7.12 -10.09 0.55
CA PRO A 106 -8.54 -10.30 0.37
C PRO A 106 -9.11 -9.36 -0.71
N PRO A 107 -10.26 -9.70 -1.32
CA PRO A 107 -10.80 -8.95 -2.45
C PRO A 107 -11.06 -7.47 -2.14
N SER A 108 -11.47 -7.12 -0.92
CA SER A 108 -11.70 -5.73 -0.47
C SER A 108 -10.45 -4.84 -0.51
N LEU A 109 -9.26 -5.44 -0.46
CA LEU A 109 -7.96 -4.76 -0.59
C LEU A 109 -7.28 -4.99 -1.94
N GLY A 110 -7.89 -5.82 -2.80
CA GLY A 110 -7.45 -6.12 -4.16
C GLY A 110 -8.31 -5.41 -5.21
N TYR A 111 -8.98 -6.19 -6.07
CA TYR A 111 -9.84 -5.70 -7.16
C TYR A 111 -11.35 -5.77 -6.86
N GLY A 112 -11.73 -6.17 -5.64
CA GLY A 112 -13.12 -6.16 -5.15
C GLY A 112 -14.11 -6.95 -6.00
N LYS A 113 -15.36 -6.49 -5.98
CA LYS A 113 -16.52 -7.11 -6.66
C LYS A 113 -16.46 -7.02 -8.18
N GLU A 114 -15.64 -6.12 -8.71
CA GLU A 114 -15.54 -5.89 -10.14
C GLU A 114 -14.52 -6.83 -10.79
N GLY A 115 -13.47 -7.21 -10.05
CA GLY A 115 -12.34 -7.92 -10.64
C GLY A 115 -11.55 -7.04 -11.63
N LYS A 116 -10.64 -7.64 -12.40
CA LYS A 116 -9.87 -6.93 -13.44
C LYS A 116 -9.23 -7.89 -14.43
N GLY A 117 -9.59 -7.79 -15.72
CA GLY A 117 -8.96 -8.57 -16.78
C GLY A 117 -9.05 -10.08 -16.54
N LYS A 118 -7.93 -10.73 -16.21
CA LYS A 118 -7.87 -12.17 -15.88
C LYS A 118 -8.30 -12.51 -14.45
N ILE A 119 -8.56 -11.50 -13.61
CA ILE A 119 -8.89 -11.66 -12.19
C ILE A 119 -10.41 -11.58 -12.02
N PRO A 120 -11.08 -12.67 -11.60
CA PRO A 120 -12.52 -12.67 -11.36
C PRO A 120 -12.94 -11.75 -10.21
N PRO A 121 -14.22 -11.35 -10.15
CA PRO A 121 -14.85 -10.74 -8.98
C PRO A 121 -14.57 -11.49 -7.68
N GLU A 122 -14.42 -10.74 -6.57
CA GLU A 122 -14.28 -11.29 -5.21
C GLU A 122 -13.13 -12.30 -5.05
N SER A 123 -12.05 -12.13 -5.82
CA SER A 123 -10.88 -13.00 -5.75
C SER A 123 -9.90 -12.59 -4.64
N THR A 124 -9.51 -13.55 -3.80
CA THR A 124 -8.32 -13.44 -2.96
C THR A 124 -7.06 -13.64 -3.82
N LEU A 125 -6.07 -12.78 -3.62
CA LEU A 125 -4.85 -12.76 -4.42
C LEU A 125 -3.65 -13.15 -3.57
N ILE A 126 -2.76 -13.95 -4.13
CA ILE A 126 -1.46 -14.26 -3.54
C ILE A 126 -0.39 -13.58 -4.38
N PHE A 127 0.46 -12.77 -3.75
CA PHE A 127 1.60 -12.14 -4.40
C PHE A 127 2.90 -12.60 -3.76
N ASN A 128 3.83 -13.09 -4.56
CA ASN A 128 5.22 -13.21 -4.17
C ASN A 128 5.96 -11.99 -4.70
N ILE A 129 6.61 -11.23 -3.82
CA ILE A 129 7.23 -9.95 -4.15
C ILE A 129 8.67 -9.94 -3.64
N ASP A 130 9.58 -9.64 -4.54
CA ASP A 130 11.00 -9.47 -4.29
C ASP A 130 11.33 -7.98 -4.40
N LEU A 131 11.97 -7.41 -3.37
CA LEU A 131 12.41 -6.02 -3.38
C LEU A 131 13.86 -5.90 -3.85
N LEU A 132 14.10 -5.23 -4.97
CA LEU A 132 15.42 -5.07 -5.57
C LEU A 132 16.08 -3.75 -5.21
N GLU A 133 15.31 -2.65 -5.12
CA GLU A 133 15.86 -1.32 -4.88
C GLU A 133 14.83 -0.41 -4.19
N ILE A 134 15.30 0.55 -3.40
CA ILE A 134 14.49 1.62 -2.81
C ILE A 134 15.10 2.96 -3.24
N ARG A 135 14.26 3.84 -3.79
CA ARG A 135 14.61 5.24 -4.12
C ARG A 135 13.66 6.20 -3.41
N ASN A 136 14.12 7.43 -3.22
CA ASN A 136 13.25 8.52 -2.79
C ASN A 136 12.24 8.80 -3.90
N GLY A 137 10.95 8.74 -3.57
CA GLY A 137 9.92 9.17 -4.52
C GLY A 137 9.71 10.67 -4.51
N PRO A 138 9.01 11.21 -5.52
CA PRO A 138 8.88 12.64 -5.77
C PRO A 138 8.15 13.41 -4.66
N ARG A 139 7.57 12.72 -3.67
CA ARG A 139 6.87 13.32 -2.51
C ARG A 139 7.53 13.01 -1.18
N SER A 140 8.79 12.59 -1.16
CA SER A 140 9.51 12.38 0.10
C SER A 140 9.84 13.72 0.76
N HIS A 141 10.01 13.76 2.09
CA HIS A 141 10.45 14.98 2.78
C HIS A 141 11.81 15.46 2.28
N GLU A 142 12.70 14.51 1.97
CA GLU A 142 14.00 14.78 1.34
C GLU A 142 13.81 15.45 -0.03
N SER A 143 12.90 14.94 -0.87
CA SER A 143 12.56 15.56 -2.16
C SER A 143 11.90 16.93 -2.01
N PHE A 144 11.11 17.13 -0.96
CA PHE A 144 10.56 18.44 -0.63
C PHE A 144 11.68 19.44 -0.30
N GLN A 145 12.61 19.04 0.57
CA GLN A 145 13.78 19.86 0.93
C GLN A 145 14.68 20.15 -0.28
N GLU A 146 14.79 19.23 -1.24
CA GLU A 146 15.53 19.47 -2.50
C GLU A 146 14.83 20.49 -3.42
N MET A 147 13.51 20.63 -3.34
CA MET A 147 12.72 21.57 -4.16
C MET A 147 12.50 22.92 -3.47
N ASP A 148 12.51 22.97 -2.14
CA ASP A 148 12.36 24.17 -1.33
C ASP A 148 13.69 24.95 -1.30
N LEU A 149 13.95 25.74 -2.34
CA LEU A 149 15.25 26.40 -2.55
C LEU A 149 15.49 27.55 -1.57
N ASN A 150 14.43 28.06 -0.93
CA ASN A 150 14.48 29.19 -0.01
C ASN A 150 14.24 28.80 1.46
N ASP A 151 14.12 27.51 1.77
CA ASP A 151 13.87 26.93 3.09
C ASP A 151 12.64 27.55 3.80
N ASP A 152 11.61 27.96 3.05
CA ASP A 152 10.41 28.61 3.60
C ASP A 152 9.29 27.63 3.99
N TRP A 153 9.58 26.32 3.88
CA TRP A 153 8.66 25.20 4.10
C TRP A 153 7.41 25.24 3.21
N LYS A 154 7.50 25.88 2.05
CA LYS A 154 6.46 25.87 1.01
C LYS A 154 7.12 25.63 -0.34
N LEU A 155 6.29 25.26 -1.32
CA LEU A 155 6.73 25.18 -2.72
C LEU A 155 6.00 26.26 -3.50
N SER A 156 6.72 27.29 -3.89
CA SER A 156 6.25 28.32 -4.82
C SER A 156 6.14 27.74 -6.24
N LYS A 157 5.40 28.44 -7.12
CA LYS A 157 5.30 28.01 -8.52
C LYS A 157 6.66 28.03 -9.22
N ASP A 158 7.54 28.96 -8.84
CA ASP A 158 8.86 29.13 -9.46
C ASP A 158 9.83 28.00 -9.06
N GLU A 159 9.63 27.37 -7.90
CA GLU A 159 10.41 26.21 -7.43
C GLU A 159 9.92 24.88 -8.03
N VAL A 160 8.60 24.77 -8.28
CA VAL A 160 7.99 23.55 -8.84
C VAL A 160 8.09 23.50 -10.36
N LEU A 161 8.09 24.67 -11.02
CA LEU A 161 8.22 24.73 -12.46
C LEU A 161 9.65 24.30 -12.83
N PRO A 162 9.81 23.29 -13.71
CA PRO A 162 11.12 23.00 -14.24
C PRO A 162 11.63 24.29 -14.87
N LEU A 163 12.81 24.74 -14.44
CA LEU A 163 13.61 25.76 -15.12
C LEU A 163 13.31 25.68 -16.62
N PRO A 164 12.91 26.79 -17.28
CA PRO A 164 12.55 26.74 -18.68
C PRO A 164 13.65 25.99 -19.43
N LEU A 165 13.24 25.07 -20.32
CA LEU A 165 14.03 24.14 -21.14
C LEU A 165 15.22 24.75 -21.92
N ALA A 166 15.57 26.01 -21.69
CA ALA A 166 16.58 26.80 -22.37
C ALA A 166 18.03 26.54 -21.91
N LEU A 167 18.30 25.72 -20.87
CA LEU A 167 19.67 25.52 -20.36
C LEU A 167 20.14 24.07 -20.25
N ARG A 168 19.45 23.09 -20.87
CA ARG A 168 20.11 21.79 -21.10
C ARG A 168 20.92 21.92 -22.39
N PRO A 169 22.27 22.06 -22.35
CA PRO A 169 23.06 21.91 -23.55
C PRO A 169 22.74 20.52 -24.11
N CYS A 170 22.31 20.45 -25.37
CA CYS A 170 22.33 19.19 -26.09
C CYS A 170 23.77 18.69 -26.04
N SER A 171 24.02 17.62 -25.30
CA SER A 171 25.27 16.87 -25.37
C SER A 171 25.47 16.40 -26.82
N PRO A 172 26.70 16.48 -27.36
CA PRO A 172 26.98 16.25 -28.78
C PRO A 172 26.69 14.83 -29.26
#